data_AF-A0A1V3TWD2-F1
#
_entry.id   AF-A0A1V3TWD2-F1
#
_cell.length_a   1.000
_cell.length_b   1.000
_cell.length_c   1.000
_cell.angle_alpha   90.00
_cell.angle_beta   90.00
_cell.angle_gamma   90.00
#
_symmetry.space_group_name_H-M   'P 1'
#
loop_
_entity.id
_entity.type
_entity.pdbx_description
1 polymer ?
#
loop_
_entity_poly.entity_id
_entity_poly.type
_entity_poly.pdbx_seq_one_letter_code
_entity_poly.pdbx_strand_id
1 'polypeptide(L)'
;MAKKSYDWVKLKLEFVKSSLSIRDFAEAYGVPYSTFSKKVMREKWSSERNQIGIKLESKSVEKTVEDKSTELAKFEAKSLKAIAVAQDGIINALSVGGKPNEVKALTGALVDLQKVYRLALGASTENQATGSVEDYSVWLKEIHNAKGRD
;
A
#
# COMPACT_ATOMS: atom_id res chain seq x y z
N MET A 1 -22.17 59.26 -2.40
CA MET A 1 -22.41 57.84 -2.75
C MET A 1 -22.17 56.99 -1.52
N ALA A 2 -23.17 56.22 -1.07
CA ALA A 2 -23.03 55.35 0.11
C ALA A 2 -21.95 54.30 -0.13
N LYS A 3 -21.02 54.14 0.81
CA LYS A 3 -19.93 53.17 0.74
C LYS A 3 -20.52 51.77 0.89
N LYS A 4 -20.70 51.04 -0.21
CA LYS A 4 -21.12 49.63 -0.19
C LYS A 4 -20.09 48.87 0.66
N SER A 5 -20.53 48.35 1.79
CA SER A 5 -19.68 47.58 2.70
C SER A 5 -19.67 46.13 2.24
N TYR A 6 -18.50 45.57 1.97
CA TYR A 6 -18.33 44.17 1.57
C TYR A 6 -17.91 43.34 2.78
N ASP A 7 -18.48 42.14 2.91
CA ASP A 7 -17.98 41.14 3.84
C ASP A 7 -16.68 40.52 3.29
N TRP A 8 -15.57 41.15 3.69
CA TRP A 8 -14.24 40.74 3.25
C TRP A 8 -13.82 39.38 3.79
N VAL A 9 -14.34 38.94 4.94
CA VAL A 9 -13.99 37.66 5.54
C VAL A 9 -14.60 36.53 4.72
N LYS A 10 -15.88 36.66 4.37
CA LYS A 10 -16.56 35.71 3.48
C LYS A 10 -15.92 35.66 2.09
N LEU A 11 -15.67 36.83 1.48
CA LEU A 11 -15.03 36.90 0.17
C LEU A 11 -13.64 36.27 0.15
N LYS A 12 -12.86 36.44 1.22
CA LYS A 12 -11.56 35.78 1.37
C LYS A 12 -11.70 34.26 1.36
N LEU A 13 -12.58 33.74 2.20
CA LEU A 13 -12.75 32.29 2.38
C LEU A 13 -13.22 31.62 1.09
N GLU A 14 -14.16 32.23 0.38
CA GLU A 14 -14.61 31.77 -0.94
C GLU A 14 -13.51 31.88 -2.00
N PHE A 15 -12.79 33.00 -2.04
CA PHE A 15 -11.70 33.20 -3.00
C PHE A 15 -10.61 32.16 -2.80
N VAL A 16 -10.15 31.95 -1.57
CA VAL A 16 -9.07 31.01 -1.24
C VAL A 16 -9.45 29.56 -1.56
N LYS A 17 -10.74 29.20 -1.54
CA LYS A 17 -11.24 27.87 -1.91
C LYS A 17 -11.50 27.70 -3.42
N SER A 18 -11.70 28.81 -4.14
CA SER A 18 -12.01 28.77 -5.57
C SER A 18 -10.77 28.63 -6.46
N SER A 19 -10.96 28.10 -7.67
CA SER A 19 -9.98 28.12 -8.76
C SER A 19 -10.09 29.37 -9.65
N LEU A 20 -11.07 30.25 -9.40
CA LEU A 20 -11.34 31.43 -10.22
C LEU A 20 -10.19 32.44 -10.17
N SER A 21 -9.97 33.13 -11.29
CA SER A 21 -9.05 34.26 -11.34
C SER A 21 -9.57 35.42 -10.48
N ILE A 22 -8.69 36.36 -10.12
CA ILE A 22 -9.09 37.56 -9.36
C ILE A 22 -10.16 38.36 -10.10
N ARG A 23 -10.10 38.38 -11.44
CA ARG A 23 -11.05 39.10 -12.29
C ARG A 23 -12.42 38.43 -12.30
N ASP A 24 -12.46 37.13 -12.58
CA ASP A 24 -13.70 36.37 -12.68
C ASP A 24 -14.40 36.26 -11.33
N PHE A 25 -13.62 36.12 -10.24
CA PHE A 25 -14.16 36.12 -8.89
C PHE A 25 -14.75 37.49 -8.52
N ALA A 26 -14.08 38.59 -8.85
CA ALA A 26 -14.59 39.93 -8.57
C ALA A 26 -15.90 40.20 -9.31
N GLU A 27 -16.00 39.76 -10.57
CA GLU A 27 -17.21 39.85 -11.39
C GLU A 27 -18.35 39.01 -10.80
N ALA A 28 -18.09 37.73 -10.49
CA ALA A 28 -19.08 36.81 -9.93
C ALA A 28 -19.68 37.31 -8.60
N TYR A 29 -18.91 38.03 -7.79
CA TYR A 29 -19.34 38.57 -6.49
C TYR A 29 -19.73 40.06 -6.54
N GLY A 30 -19.76 40.68 -7.72
CA GLY A 30 -20.16 42.07 -7.90
C GLY A 30 -19.27 43.09 -7.18
N VAL A 31 -17.97 42.80 -7.06
CA VAL A 31 -16.96 43.66 -6.44
C VAL A 31 -16.11 44.30 -7.54
N PRO A 32 -15.85 45.62 -7.52
CA PRO A 32 -14.96 46.24 -8.49
C PRO A 32 -13.58 45.59 -8.47
N TYR A 33 -13.10 45.15 -9.64
CA TYR A 33 -11.81 44.44 -9.80
C TYR A 33 -10.65 45.15 -9.11
N SER A 34 -10.52 46.47 -9.29
CA SER A 34 -9.45 47.28 -8.69
C SER A 34 -9.46 47.24 -7.16
N THR A 35 -10.64 47.17 -6.55
CA THR A 35 -10.81 47.11 -5.09
C THR A 35 -10.49 45.71 -4.58
N PHE A 36 -11.04 44.68 -5.23
CA PHE A 36 -10.81 43.29 -4.88
C PHE A 36 -9.33 42.90 -5.04
N SER A 37 -8.72 43.27 -6.16
CA SER A 37 -7.32 42.99 -6.48
C SER A 37 -6.36 43.63 -5.46
N LYS A 38 -6.56 44.90 -5.08
CA LYS A 38 -5.78 45.56 -4.01
C LYS A 38 -5.89 44.81 -2.68
N LYS A 39 -7.09 44.32 -2.35
CA LYS A 39 -7.34 43.56 -1.12
C LYS A 39 -6.60 42.22 -1.14
N VAL A 40 -6.74 41.45 -2.23
CA VAL A 40 -6.06 40.17 -2.46
C VAL A 40 -4.54 40.30 -2.35
N MET A 41 -3.96 41.32 -2.97
CA MET A 41 -2.51 41.56 -2.94
C MET A 41 -2.03 41.94 -1.53
N ARG A 42 -2.69 42.92 -0.89
CA ARG A 42 -2.28 43.42 0.43
C ARG A 42 -2.32 42.33 1.49
N GLU A 43 -3.31 41.46 1.42
CA GLU A 43 -3.53 40.40 2.40
C GLU A 43 -3.02 39.03 1.93
N LYS A 44 -2.33 39.00 0.78
CA LYS A 44 -1.65 37.82 0.21
C LYS A 44 -2.56 36.60 0.03
N TRP A 45 -3.83 36.80 -0.35
CA TRP A 45 -4.79 35.70 -0.47
C TRP A 45 -4.40 34.67 -1.53
N SER A 46 -3.69 35.08 -2.58
CA SER A 46 -3.15 34.15 -3.58
C SER A 46 -2.08 33.21 -3.01
N SER A 47 -1.26 33.69 -2.06
CA SER A 47 -0.27 32.87 -1.37
C SER A 47 -0.94 31.86 -0.44
N GLU A 48 -1.99 32.29 0.28
CA GLU A 48 -2.79 31.41 1.14
C GLU A 48 -3.51 30.32 0.33
N ARG A 49 -4.11 30.68 -0.82
CA ARG A 49 -4.67 29.71 -1.78
C ARG A 49 -3.64 28.69 -2.22
N ASN A 50 -2.44 29.13 -2.58
CA ASN A 50 -1.36 28.23 -3.00
C ASN A 50 -0.94 27.27 -1.88
N GLN A 51 -0.81 27.76 -0.65
CA GLN A 51 -0.48 26.91 0.51
C GLN A 51 -1.58 25.88 0.80
N ILE A 52 -2.85 26.24 0.61
CA ILE A 52 -3.96 25.29 0.75
C ILE A 52 -3.93 24.24 -0.36
N GLY A 53 -3.60 24.62 -1.60
CA GLY A 53 -3.37 23.67 -2.69
C GLY A 53 -2.29 22.63 -2.34
N ILE A 54 -1.12 23.08 -1.89
CA ILE A 54 -0.02 22.20 -1.45
C ILE A 54 -0.47 21.26 -0.32
N LYS A 55 -1.17 21.78 0.69
CA LYS A 55 -1.69 20.96 1.80
C LYS A 55 -2.73 19.94 1.33
N LEU A 56 -3.58 20.32 0.38
CA LEU A 56 -4.59 19.43 -0.19
C LEU A 56 -3.94 18.30 -0.99
N GLU A 57 -2.92 18.61 -1.79
CA GLU A 57 -2.13 17.62 -2.52
C GLU A 57 -1.48 16.62 -1.57
N SER A 58 -0.76 17.09 -0.54
CA SER A 58 -0.15 16.22 0.49
C SER A 58 -1.18 15.31 1.14
N LYS A 59 -2.30 15.88 1.60
CA LYS A 59 -3.35 15.12 2.28
C LYS A 59 -4.05 14.13 1.34
N SER A 60 -4.19 14.47 0.06
CA SER A 60 -4.73 13.56 -0.95
C SER A 60 -3.80 12.38 -1.20
N VAL A 61 -2.48 12.62 -1.24
CA VAL A 61 -1.49 11.55 -1.37
C VAL A 61 -1.50 10.65 -0.13
N GLU A 62 -1.46 11.23 1.07
CA GLU A 62 -1.53 10.48 2.33
C GLU A 62 -2.76 9.57 2.39
N LYS A 63 -3.95 10.12 2.09
CA LYS A 63 -5.19 9.35 2.05
C LYS A 63 -5.16 8.24 1.00
N THR A 64 -4.61 8.52 -0.18
CA THR A 64 -4.47 7.51 -1.24
C THR A 64 -3.56 6.37 -0.79
N VAL A 65 -2.48 6.67 -0.08
CA VAL A 65 -1.56 5.66 0.47
C VAL A 65 -2.27 4.82 1.54
N GLU A 66 -3.01 5.46 2.44
CA GLU A 66 -3.78 4.78 3.49
C GLU A 66 -4.86 3.85 2.92
N ASP A 67 -5.63 4.32 1.94
CA ASP A 67 -6.67 3.54 1.26
C ASP A 67 -6.04 2.32 0.55
N LYS A 68 -4.93 2.53 -0.17
CA LYS A 68 -4.20 1.44 -0.85
C LYS A 68 -3.60 0.44 0.13
N SER A 69 -3.03 0.90 1.24
CA SER A 69 -2.48 0.03 2.29
C SER A 69 -3.58 -0.84 2.90
N THR A 70 -4.74 -0.25 3.16
CA THR A 70 -5.91 -0.97 3.70
C THR A 70 -6.43 -2.02 2.70
N GLU A 71 -6.56 -1.67 1.43
CA GLU A 71 -7.00 -2.62 0.41
C GLU A 71 -5.97 -3.74 0.19
N LEU A 72 -4.68 -3.43 0.24
CA LEU A 72 -3.61 -4.44 0.17
C LEU A 72 -3.72 -5.43 1.33
N ALA A 73 -3.86 -4.95 2.58
CA ALA A 73 -4.01 -5.81 3.74
C ALA A 73 -5.25 -6.72 3.65
N LYS A 74 -6.38 -6.19 3.14
CA LYS A 74 -7.59 -7.00 2.89
C LYS A 74 -7.35 -8.06 1.81
N PHE A 75 -6.66 -7.69 0.73
CA PHE A 75 -6.33 -8.61 -0.36
C PHE A 75 -5.40 -9.74 0.12
N GLU A 76 -4.38 -9.41 0.91
CA GLU A 76 -3.48 -10.38 1.55
C GLU A 76 -4.27 -11.32 2.47
N ALA A 77 -5.13 -10.79 3.36
CA ALA A 77 -5.96 -11.62 4.24
C ALA A 77 -6.87 -12.59 3.45
N LYS A 78 -7.49 -12.13 2.36
CA LYS A 78 -8.28 -12.99 1.47
C LYS A 78 -7.42 -14.06 0.79
N SER A 79 -6.22 -13.69 0.35
CA SER A 79 -5.27 -14.61 -0.29
C SER A 79 -4.80 -15.69 0.69
N LEU A 80 -4.47 -15.32 1.94
CA LEU A 80 -4.12 -16.26 2.99
C LEU A 80 -5.27 -17.24 3.28
N LYS A 81 -6.52 -16.74 3.33
CA LYS A 81 -7.69 -17.60 3.50
C LYS A 81 -7.88 -18.56 2.32
N ALA A 82 -7.72 -18.09 1.09
CA ALA A 82 -7.82 -18.93 -0.10
C ALA A 82 -6.72 -20.01 -0.12
N ILE A 83 -5.50 -19.65 0.25
CA ILE A 83 -4.39 -20.59 0.40
C ILE A 83 -4.74 -21.65 1.45
N ALA A 84 -5.22 -21.27 2.64
CA ALA A 84 -5.60 -22.22 3.68
C ALA A 84 -6.67 -23.22 3.20
N VAL A 85 -7.72 -22.74 2.53
CA VAL A 85 -8.76 -23.61 1.95
C VAL A 85 -8.18 -24.58 0.91
N ALA A 86 -7.27 -24.10 0.06
CA ALA A 86 -6.60 -24.94 -0.93
C ALA A 86 -5.69 -26.00 -0.25
N GLN A 87 -4.98 -25.62 0.82
CA GLN A 87 -4.18 -26.56 1.61
C GLN A 87 -5.05 -27.64 2.26
N ASP A 88 -6.16 -27.28 2.88
CA ASP A 88 -7.11 -28.23 3.46
C ASP A 88 -7.65 -29.21 2.41
N GLY A 89 -8.00 -28.70 1.21
CA GLY A 89 -8.43 -29.53 0.09
C GLY A 89 -7.37 -30.54 -0.34
N ILE A 90 -6.10 -30.11 -0.42
CA ILE A 90 -4.96 -30.97 -0.74
C ILE A 90 -4.72 -32.01 0.36
N ILE A 91 -4.76 -31.63 1.64
CA ILE A 91 -4.57 -32.55 2.78
C ILE A 91 -5.68 -33.60 2.80
N ASN A 92 -6.92 -33.20 2.56
CA ASN A 92 -8.05 -34.13 2.46
C ASN A 92 -7.85 -35.10 1.29
N ALA A 93 -7.44 -34.62 0.11
CA ALA A 93 -7.16 -35.48 -1.04
C ALA A 93 -6.02 -36.47 -0.77
N LEU A 94 -4.96 -36.05 -0.07
CA LEU A 94 -3.87 -36.93 0.37
C LEU A 94 -4.35 -38.01 1.35
N SER A 95 -5.30 -37.68 2.22
CA SER A 95 -5.83 -38.58 3.26
C SER A 95 -6.70 -39.71 2.70
N VAL A 96 -7.31 -39.52 1.53
CA VAL A 96 -8.16 -40.53 0.88
C VAL A 96 -7.33 -41.57 0.10
N GLY A 97 -6.03 -41.34 -0.07
CA GLY A 97 -5.11 -42.24 -0.77
C GLY A 97 -5.25 -42.16 -2.29
N GLY A 98 -4.12 -41.99 -2.97
CA GLY A 98 -4.04 -41.85 -4.42
C GLY A 98 -2.81 -42.56 -4.99
N LYS A 99 -2.70 -42.59 -6.32
CA LYS A 99 -1.52 -43.17 -7.00
C LYS A 99 -0.27 -42.35 -6.62
N PRO A 100 0.94 -42.95 -6.62
CA PRO A 100 2.18 -42.23 -6.25
C PRO A 100 2.38 -40.90 -7.00
N ASN A 101 1.97 -40.82 -8.27
CA ASN A 101 2.05 -39.59 -9.07
C ASN A 101 1.08 -38.49 -8.61
N GLU A 102 -0.12 -38.87 -8.14
CA GLU A 102 -1.11 -37.94 -7.59
C GLU A 102 -0.64 -37.37 -6.25
N VAL A 103 -0.06 -38.22 -5.39
CA VAL A 103 0.57 -37.80 -4.13
C VAL A 103 1.73 -36.83 -4.38
N LYS A 104 2.57 -37.10 -5.38
CA LYS A 104 3.66 -36.19 -5.76
C LYS A 104 3.15 -34.84 -6.28
N ALA A 105 2.09 -34.83 -7.08
CA ALA A 105 1.49 -33.60 -7.60
C ALA A 105 0.86 -32.75 -6.47
N LEU A 106 0.14 -33.40 -5.55
CA LEU A 106 -0.51 -32.76 -4.41
C LEU A 106 0.51 -32.17 -3.42
N THR A 107 1.58 -32.90 -3.10
CA THR A 107 2.64 -32.41 -2.21
C THR A 107 3.42 -31.24 -2.83
N GLY A 108 3.65 -31.26 -4.15
CA GLY A 108 4.22 -30.12 -4.88
C GLY A 108 3.36 -28.85 -4.77
N ALA A 109 2.05 -28.98 -5.02
CA ALA A 109 1.10 -27.88 -4.88
C ALA A 109 1.06 -27.31 -3.44
N LEU A 110 1.15 -28.18 -2.43
CA LEU A 110 1.20 -27.77 -1.03
C LEU A 110 2.45 -26.94 -0.70
N VAL A 111 3.62 -27.36 -1.21
CA VAL A 111 4.89 -26.64 -1.04
C VAL A 111 4.83 -25.26 -1.71
N ASP A 112 4.26 -25.16 -2.89
CA ASP A 112 4.15 -23.88 -3.60
C ASP A 112 3.19 -22.91 -2.90
N LEU A 113 2.05 -23.41 -2.40
CA LEU A 113 1.15 -22.63 -1.55
C LEU A 113 1.83 -22.15 -0.26
N GLN A 114 2.64 -23.00 0.37
CA GLN A 114 3.40 -22.62 1.57
C GLN A 114 4.41 -21.50 1.28
N LYS A 115 5.10 -21.53 0.13
CA LYS A 115 6.01 -20.45 -0.29
C LYS A 115 5.27 -19.13 -0.46
N VAL A 116 4.13 -19.14 -1.17
CA VAL A 116 3.31 -17.93 -1.36
C VAL A 116 2.80 -17.38 -0.02
N TYR A 117 2.37 -18.26 0.89
CA TYR A 117 1.93 -17.89 2.23
C TYR A 117 3.05 -17.21 3.04
N ARG A 118 4.28 -17.75 2.98
CA ARG A 118 5.45 -17.16 3.66
C ARG A 118 5.81 -15.79 3.09
N LEU A 119 5.81 -15.63 1.76
CA LEU A 119 6.06 -14.32 1.11
C LEU A 119 5.03 -13.26 1.52
N ALA A 120 3.75 -13.62 1.52
CA ALA A 120 2.67 -12.72 1.90
C ALA A 120 2.79 -12.25 3.36
N LEU A 121 3.46 -13.02 4.22
CA LEU A 121 3.72 -12.66 5.62
C LEU A 121 5.10 -12.02 5.85
N GLY A 122 5.88 -11.78 4.78
CA GLY A 122 7.23 -11.22 4.88
C GLY A 122 8.28 -12.20 5.43
N ALA A 123 7.97 -13.50 5.47
CA ALA A 123 8.89 -14.54 5.90
C ALA A 123 9.73 -15.08 4.73
N SER A 124 10.96 -15.51 5.00
CA SER A 124 11.81 -16.14 3.99
C SER A 124 11.17 -17.42 3.43
N THR A 125 11.28 -17.59 2.10
CA THR A 125 10.89 -18.80 1.36
C THR A 125 12.00 -19.82 1.21
N GLU A 126 13.23 -19.49 1.64
CA GLU A 126 14.32 -20.45 1.63
C GLU A 126 14.03 -21.56 2.64
N ASN A 127 13.99 -22.78 2.13
CA ASN A 127 13.79 -23.97 2.92
C ASN A 127 15.07 -24.18 3.74
N GLN A 128 15.10 -23.83 5.04
CA GLN A 128 16.23 -24.17 5.93
C GLN A 128 16.34 -25.70 6.20
N ALA A 129 15.69 -26.54 5.40
CA ALA A 129 15.63 -27.98 5.54
C ALA A 129 16.15 -28.74 4.29
N THR A 130 17.08 -28.15 3.54
CA THR A 130 17.98 -28.95 2.71
C THR A 130 19.40 -28.61 3.09
N GLY A 131 19.88 -29.21 4.18
CA GLY A 131 21.28 -29.60 4.18
C GLY A 131 21.48 -30.43 2.92
N SER A 132 22.34 -29.97 2.04
CA SER A 132 22.45 -30.53 0.70
C SER A 132 23.01 -31.95 0.80
N VAL A 133 22.91 -32.78 -0.25
CA VAL A 133 23.45 -34.16 -0.20
C VAL A 133 24.97 -34.14 0.07
N GLU A 134 25.64 -33.01 -0.20
CA GLU A 134 26.99 -32.72 0.21
C GLU A 134 27.17 -32.78 1.74
N ASP A 135 26.22 -32.30 2.55
CA ASP A 135 26.30 -32.30 4.02
C ASP A 135 26.28 -33.72 4.61
N TYR A 136 25.46 -34.63 4.04
CA TYR A 136 25.48 -36.04 4.44
C TYR A 136 26.78 -36.74 4.05
N SER A 137 27.33 -36.38 2.89
CA SER A 137 28.60 -36.90 2.39
C SER A 137 29.80 -36.41 3.23
N VAL A 138 29.73 -35.18 3.73
CA VAL A 138 30.70 -34.58 4.66
C VAL A 138 30.59 -35.26 6.03
N TRP A 139 29.38 -35.40 6.58
CA TRP A 139 29.14 -36.09 7.85
C TRP A 139 29.62 -37.55 7.85
N LEU A 140 29.38 -38.31 6.77
CA LEU A 140 29.88 -39.68 6.62
C LEU A 140 31.41 -39.76 6.60
N LYS A 141 32.08 -38.79 5.96
CA LYS A 141 33.55 -38.71 5.93
C LYS A 141 34.11 -38.38 7.31
N GLU A 142 33.46 -37.50 8.07
CA GLU A 142 33.86 -37.13 9.42
C GLU A 142 33.74 -38.32 10.41
N ILE A 143 32.67 -39.10 10.32
CA ILE A 143 32.51 -40.33 11.13
C ILE A 143 33.54 -41.39 10.79
N HIS A 144 33.87 -41.56 9.51
CA HIS A 144 34.87 -42.54 9.08
C HIS A 144 36.28 -42.14 9.53
N ASN A 145 36.62 -40.84 9.46
CA ASN A 145 37.89 -40.30 9.93
C ASN A 145 38.04 -40.29 11.46
N ALA A 146 36.92 -40.24 12.20
CA ALA A 146 36.92 -40.34 13.66
C ALA A 146 37.15 -41.76 14.18
N LYS A 147 36.79 -42.80 13.41
CA LYS A 147 37.02 -44.22 13.76
C LYS A 147 38.41 -44.76 13.38
N GLY A 148 39.23 -43.96 12.68
CA GLY A 148 40.59 -44.33 12.25
C GLY A 148 41.71 -43.70 13.09
N ARG A 149 41.38 -43.06 14.21
CA ARG A 149 42.34 -42.55 15.19
C ARG A 149 42.12 -43.23 16.55
N ASP A 150 42.32 -44.54 16.56
CA ASP A 150 42.71 -45.31 17.74
C ASP A 150 43.84 -46.26 17.32
#